data_AF-A0AAN9GNU6-F1
#
_entry.id   AF-A0AAN9GNU6-F1
#
_cell.length_a   1.000
_cell.length_b   1.000
_cell.length_c   1.000
_cell.angle_alpha   90.00
_cell.angle_beta   90.00
_cell.angle_gamma   90.00
#
_symmetry.space_group_name_H-M   'P 1'
#
loop_
_entity.id
_entity.type
_entity.pdbx_description
1 polymer ?
#
loop_
_entity_poly.entity_id
_entity_poly.type
_entity_poly.pdbx_seq_one_letter_code
_entity_poly.pdbx_strand_id
1 'polypeptide(L)'
;MRAQLLVASLLLCVSLLLGQTSGQQCGAYNTRSQICCAGRLQSKGSDNACCGTQSYRTSSRICCAGRLQIKGSDNACCGTQSYRTSSRICCAGRLQIKGSDNACCGTQSYRTSSRICCAGRLQTKGSDNACCGTQSYRTSSRICCAGRLQSKGSDNACCGTQSYRTSSRICCAGRLQIKGSDNACCGTQSYRTSSRICCAGRLQSKGSDNACCGTQSYSTTSRICCNGRLTSMGFNNACG
;
A
#
# COMPACT_ATOMS: atom_id res chain seq x y z
N MET A 1 37.55 -33.65 21.71
CA MET A 1 36.88 -32.50 21.07
C MET A 1 36.54 -31.41 22.09
N ARG A 2 37.54 -30.91 22.82
CA ARG A 2 37.39 -29.89 23.89
C ARG A 2 38.19 -28.61 23.59
N ALA A 3 38.35 -28.27 22.31
CA ALA A 3 39.08 -27.08 21.87
C ALA A 3 38.16 -26.01 21.23
N GLN A 4 36.85 -26.27 21.08
CA GLN A 4 35.92 -25.34 20.45
C GLN A 4 35.16 -24.43 21.44
N LEU A 5 35.21 -24.69 22.75
CA LEU A 5 34.52 -23.86 23.74
C LEU A 5 35.28 -22.59 24.16
N LEU A 6 36.60 -22.51 23.94
CA LEU A 6 37.38 -21.32 24.32
C LEU A 6 37.33 -20.18 23.28
N VAL A 7 36.96 -20.48 22.03
CA VAL A 7 36.86 -19.47 20.96
C VAL A 7 35.52 -18.70 21.02
N ALA A 8 34.46 -19.32 21.55
CA ALA A 8 33.17 -18.67 21.74
C ALA A 8 33.19 -17.58 22.84
N SER A 9 34.04 -17.74 23.86
CA SER A 9 34.18 -16.78 24.96
C SER A 9 34.96 -15.52 24.56
N LEU A 10 35.88 -15.60 23.59
CA LEU A 10 36.57 -14.42 23.06
C LEU A 10 35.72 -13.64 22.03
N LEU A 11 34.86 -14.33 21.27
CA LEU A 11 33.97 -13.67 20.30
C LEU A 11 32.84 -12.88 20.97
N LEU A 12 32.38 -13.30 22.15
CA LEU A 12 31.43 -12.52 22.98
C LEU A 12 32.05 -11.22 23.52
N CYS A 13 33.37 -11.14 23.70
CA CYS A 13 34.07 -9.93 24.12
C CYS A 13 34.31 -8.91 22.99
N VAL A 14 34.29 -9.32 21.72
CA VAL A 14 34.45 -8.37 20.59
C VAL A 14 33.12 -7.73 20.19
N SER A 15 31.98 -8.40 20.44
CA SER A 15 30.64 -7.81 20.31
C SER A 15 30.36 -6.67 21.31
N LEU A 16 31.17 -6.54 22.37
CA LEU A 16 31.14 -5.40 23.30
C LEU A 16 31.90 -4.16 22.80
N LEU A 17 32.62 -4.26 21.67
CA LEU A 17 33.47 -3.16 21.14
C LEU A 17 33.02 -2.59 19.79
N LEU A 18 32.05 -3.17 19.08
CA LEU A 18 31.58 -2.64 17.78
C LEU A 18 30.05 -2.53 17.65
N GLY A 19 29.31 -2.68 18.76
CA GLY A 19 27.85 -2.68 18.78
C GLY A 19 27.18 -1.53 19.55
N GLN A 20 27.91 -0.46 19.90
CA GLN A 20 27.26 0.73 20.46
C GLN A 20 26.78 1.62 19.32
N THR A 21 25.50 1.51 18.99
CA THR A 21 24.77 2.64 18.41
C THR A 21 25.04 3.84 19.32
N SER A 22 25.82 4.82 18.85
CA SER A 22 26.25 6.02 19.56
C SER A 22 25.10 7.01 19.79
N GLY A 23 23.99 6.51 20.34
CA GLY A 23 22.87 7.28 20.84
C GLY A 23 23.22 7.86 22.21
N GLN A 24 23.70 9.10 22.20
CA GLN A 24 23.74 10.07 23.30
C GLN A 24 24.07 9.55 24.70
N GLN A 25 25.30 9.79 25.20
CA GLN A 25 25.49 9.85 26.65
C GLN A 25 26.36 11.03 27.06
N CYS A 26 25.73 12.19 27.27
CA CYS A 26 26.19 13.00 28.39
C CYS A 26 25.78 12.23 29.65
N GLY A 27 26.68 12.04 30.61
CA GLY A 27 26.41 11.30 31.85
C GLY A 27 25.33 11.96 32.73
N ALA A 28 25.41 11.83 34.05
CA ALA A 28 24.49 12.55 34.93
C ALA A 28 24.66 14.09 34.76
N TYR A 29 23.56 14.81 34.50
CA TYR A 29 23.54 16.26 34.39
C TYR A 29 22.25 16.87 34.93
N ASN A 30 22.27 18.16 35.26
CA ASN A 30 21.11 18.85 35.82
C ASN A 30 20.15 19.27 34.69
N THR A 31 19.04 18.55 34.51
CA THR A 31 18.06 18.81 33.44
C THR A 31 17.33 20.17 33.57
N ARG A 32 17.46 20.86 34.71
CA ARG A 32 16.92 22.22 34.91
C ARG A 32 17.82 23.28 34.30
N SER A 33 19.14 23.09 34.31
CA SER A 33 20.13 24.08 33.83
C SER A 33 20.95 23.60 32.63
N GLN A 34 20.86 22.33 32.25
CA GLN A 34 21.67 21.72 31.20
C GLN A 34 20.81 20.84 30.26
N ILE A 35 21.29 20.67 29.03
CA ILE A 35 20.70 19.84 28.00
C ILE A 35 21.80 19.09 27.24
N CYS A 36 21.61 17.80 26.97
CA CYS A 36 22.56 17.01 26.21
C CYS A 36 22.17 16.94 24.74
N CYS A 37 23.05 17.38 23.84
CA CYS A 37 22.84 17.35 22.40
C CYS A 37 23.96 16.55 21.73
N ALA A 38 23.63 15.39 21.15
CA ALA A 38 24.58 14.50 20.47
C ALA A 38 25.90 14.27 21.25
N GLY A 39 25.79 13.96 22.55
CA GLY A 39 26.95 13.69 23.42
C GLY A 39 27.66 14.93 23.96
N ARG A 40 27.21 16.14 23.63
CA ARG A 40 27.76 17.39 24.16
C ARG A 40 26.78 18.04 25.13
N LEU A 41 27.24 18.28 26.36
CA LEU A 41 26.47 18.99 27.38
C LEU A 41 26.46 20.49 27.07
N GLN A 42 25.27 21.08 27.02
CA GLN A 42 25.03 22.50 26.76
C GLN A 42 24.33 23.15 27.94
N SER A 43 24.52 24.45 28.13
CA SER A 43 23.70 25.24 29.05
C SER A 43 22.27 25.31 28.49
N LYS A 44 21.28 24.91 29.29
CA LYS A 44 19.88 24.86 28.88
C LYS A 44 19.32 26.26 28.70
N GLY A 45 19.54 27.16 29.66
CA GLY A 45 18.91 28.48 29.66
C GLY A 45 17.42 28.38 29.32
N SER A 46 17.07 28.87 28.12
CA SER A 46 15.71 28.77 27.57
C SER A 46 15.55 27.79 26.39
N ASP A 47 16.64 27.15 26.02
CA ASP A 47 16.65 26.13 24.99
C ASP A 47 15.92 24.89 25.46
N ASN A 48 15.25 24.24 24.51
CA ASN A 48 14.35 23.13 24.77
C ASN A 48 14.42 22.05 23.68
N ALA A 49 15.33 22.17 22.72
CA ALA A 49 15.59 21.18 21.69
C ALA A 49 17.06 21.17 21.27
N CYS A 50 17.46 20.14 20.53
CA CYS A 50 18.80 19.96 19.99
C CYS A 50 18.79 19.88 18.46
N CYS A 51 19.83 20.41 17.83
CA CYS A 51 20.12 20.25 16.42
C CYS A 51 21.57 19.82 16.27
N GLY A 52 21.81 18.52 16.08
CA GLY A 52 23.14 17.94 16.23
C GLY A 52 23.67 18.16 17.65
N THR A 53 24.84 18.78 17.78
CA THR A 53 25.49 19.06 19.08
C THR A 53 25.06 20.38 19.73
N GLN A 54 24.19 21.16 19.09
CA GLN A 54 23.79 22.50 19.55
C GLN A 54 22.38 22.49 20.14
N SER A 55 22.20 23.11 21.30
CA SER A 55 20.88 23.40 21.86
C SER A 55 20.26 24.62 21.17
N TYR A 56 18.93 24.67 21.13
CA TYR A 56 18.21 25.84 20.66
C TYR A 56 16.80 25.94 21.26
N ARG A 57 16.25 27.15 21.23
CA ARG A 57 14.87 27.47 21.60
C ARG A 57 13.93 27.30 20.40
N THR A 58 12.97 26.38 20.50
CA THR A 58 12.01 26.03 19.43
C THR A 58 11.02 27.15 19.08
N SER A 59 10.91 28.20 19.89
CA SER A 59 10.09 29.38 19.56
C SER A 59 10.77 30.32 18.56
N SER A 60 12.10 30.28 18.40
CA SER A 60 12.85 31.18 17.51
C SER A 60 13.65 30.47 16.42
N ARG A 61 13.88 29.16 16.53
CA ARG A 61 14.64 28.36 15.55
C ARG A 61 13.98 27.03 15.25
N ILE A 62 14.41 26.42 14.14
CA ILE A 62 14.04 25.07 13.69
C ILE A 62 15.30 24.34 13.22
N CYS A 63 15.36 23.02 13.44
CA CYS A 63 16.45 22.18 12.93
C CYS A 63 16.01 21.48 11.63
N CYS A 64 16.70 21.75 10.53
CA CYS A 64 16.45 21.11 9.24
C CYS A 64 17.65 20.22 8.88
N ALA A 65 17.47 18.89 8.91
CA ALA A 65 18.51 17.91 8.61
C ALA A 65 19.87 18.24 9.26
N GLY A 66 19.85 18.53 10.57
CA GLY A 66 21.06 18.84 11.36
C GLY A 66 21.55 20.30 11.27
N ARG A 67 20.87 21.17 10.51
CA ARG A 67 21.23 22.59 10.38
C ARG A 67 20.20 23.50 11.05
N LEU A 68 20.63 24.35 11.98
CA LEU A 68 19.76 25.34 12.61
C LEU A 68 19.36 26.45 11.64
N GLN A 69 18.07 26.74 11.58
CA GLN A 69 17.47 27.81 10.79
C GLN A 69 16.61 28.72 11.67
N ILE A 70 16.37 29.95 11.21
CA ILE A 70 15.52 30.92 11.91
C ILE A 70 14.05 30.55 11.70
N LYS A 71 13.27 30.54 12.78
CA LYS A 71 11.83 30.32 12.75
C LYS A 71 11.11 31.67 12.62
N GLY A 72 10.62 31.96 11.42
CA GLY A 72 9.53 32.92 11.21
C GLY A 72 8.13 32.28 11.37
N SER A 73 7.10 32.95 10.88
CA SER A 73 5.68 32.56 11.04
C SER A 73 5.31 31.16 10.55
N ASP A 74 5.70 30.80 9.32
CA ASP A 74 5.30 29.54 8.68
C ASP A 74 6.52 28.72 8.20
N ASN A 75 7.34 28.14 9.08
CA ASN A 75 8.58 27.48 8.64
C ASN A 75 8.49 25.96 8.65
N ALA A 76 8.70 25.36 7.48
CA ALA A 76 8.94 23.93 7.29
C ALA A 76 10.35 23.71 6.73
N CYS A 77 10.82 22.46 6.74
CA CYS A 77 12.13 22.09 6.22
C CYS A 77 12.02 21.43 4.85
N CYS A 78 12.97 21.75 3.97
CA CYS A 78 13.24 21.05 2.72
C CYS A 78 14.74 20.71 2.68
N GLY A 79 15.07 19.46 3.03
CA GLY A 79 16.45 19.09 3.32
C GLY A 79 17.01 19.90 4.49
N THR A 80 18.12 20.60 4.28
CA THR A 80 18.81 21.43 5.30
C THR A 80 18.29 22.87 5.38
N GLN A 81 17.36 23.26 4.50
CA GLN A 81 16.85 24.63 4.41
C GLN A 81 15.46 24.74 5.00
N SER A 82 15.20 25.81 5.76
CA SER A 82 13.84 26.19 6.12
C SER A 82 13.21 27.03 5.02
N TYR A 83 11.89 26.95 4.88
CA TYR A 83 11.15 27.77 3.93
C TYR A 83 9.79 28.18 4.48
N ARG A 84 9.28 29.30 3.97
CA ARG A 84 7.93 29.79 4.27
C ARG A 84 6.89 28.98 3.50
N THR A 85 6.03 28.23 4.19
CA THR A 85 5.01 27.38 3.55
C THR A 85 3.90 28.18 2.86
N SER A 86 3.80 29.49 3.15
CA SER A 86 2.93 30.43 2.44
C SER A 86 3.43 30.77 1.03
N SER A 87 4.74 30.71 0.75
CA SER A 87 5.31 31.11 -0.55
C SER A 87 6.06 30.00 -1.30
N ARG A 88 6.43 28.92 -0.62
CA ARG A 88 7.16 27.78 -1.21
C ARG A 88 6.57 26.44 -0.80
N ILE A 89 6.93 25.41 -1.55
CA ILE A 89 6.62 24.00 -1.31
C ILE A 89 7.89 23.16 -1.52
N CYS A 90 8.06 22.08 -0.76
CA CYS A 90 9.16 21.15 -0.94
C CYS A 90 8.70 19.90 -1.69
N CYS A 91 9.25 19.66 -2.88
CA CYS A 91 8.93 18.49 -3.70
C CYS A 91 10.18 17.61 -3.83
N ALA A 92 10.13 16.42 -3.23
CA ALA A 92 11.24 15.45 -3.23
C ALA A 92 12.61 16.09 -2.88
N GLY A 93 12.64 16.90 -1.80
CA GLY A 93 13.86 17.57 -1.34
C GLY A 93 14.23 18.85 -2.10
N ARG A 94 13.45 19.26 -3.11
CA ARG A 94 13.68 20.49 -3.87
C ARG A 94 12.63 21.56 -3.56
N LEU A 95 13.08 22.75 -3.19
CA LEU A 95 12.19 23.90 -2.98
C LEU A 95 11.64 24.40 -4.32
N GLN A 96 10.33 24.61 -4.38
CA GLN A 96 9.62 25.18 -5.52
C GLN A 96 8.80 26.39 -5.07
N ILE A 97 8.50 27.30 -5.99
CA ILE A 97 7.63 28.45 -5.72
C ILE A 97 6.20 27.93 -5.61
N LYS A 98 5.51 28.28 -4.52
CA LYS A 98 4.14 27.81 -4.30
C LYS A 98 3.19 28.46 -5.29
N GLY A 99 3.22 29.79 -5.47
CA GLY A 99 2.32 30.48 -6.41
C GLY A 99 0.86 30.00 -6.22
N SER A 100 0.29 29.39 -7.26
CA SER A 100 -1.00 28.68 -7.19
C SER A 100 -0.88 27.14 -7.12
N ASP A 101 0.35 26.63 -7.15
CA ASP A 101 0.68 25.22 -6.99
C ASP A 101 0.37 24.74 -5.57
N ASN A 102 -0.13 23.52 -5.50
CA ASN A 102 -0.62 22.91 -4.26
C ASN A 102 -0.31 21.41 -4.17
N ALA A 103 0.47 20.87 -5.12
CA ALA A 103 0.92 19.49 -5.11
C ALA A 103 2.30 19.33 -5.76
N CYS A 104 2.90 18.15 -5.58
CA CYS A 104 4.19 17.78 -6.15
C CYS A 104 4.06 16.56 -7.07
N CYS A 105 4.83 16.56 -8.16
CA CYS A 105 5.06 15.41 -9.01
C CYS A 105 6.57 15.19 -9.14
N GLY A 106 7.10 14.26 -8.34
CA GLY A 106 8.56 14.15 -8.15
C GLY A 106 9.12 15.43 -7.53
N THR A 107 10.08 16.07 -8.21
CA THR A 107 10.74 17.31 -7.76
C THR A 107 10.06 18.59 -8.23
N GLN A 108 8.96 18.50 -8.97
CA GLN A 108 8.26 19.65 -9.56
C GLN A 108 6.94 19.90 -8.82
N SER A 109 6.65 21.16 -8.51
CA SER A 109 5.33 21.57 -8.05
C SER A 109 4.37 21.74 -9.22
N TYR A 110 3.07 21.62 -8.95
CA TYR A 110 2.04 21.90 -9.94
C TYR A 110 0.72 22.30 -9.29
N ARG A 111 -0.10 23.02 -10.06
CA ARG A 111 -1.48 23.36 -9.72
C ARG A 111 -2.44 22.22 -10.07
N THR A 112 -3.09 21.64 -9.07
CA THR A 112 -4.00 20.49 -9.24
C THR A 112 -5.28 20.82 -10.01
N SER A 113 -5.58 22.10 -10.25
CA SER A 113 -6.70 22.51 -11.09
C SER A 113 -6.43 22.36 -12.59
N SER A 114 -5.17 22.35 -13.03
CA SER A 114 -4.80 22.29 -14.46
C SER A 114 -3.89 21.12 -14.83
N ARG A 115 -3.29 20.44 -13.85
CA ARG A 115 -2.38 19.30 -14.07
C ARG A 115 -2.72 18.13 -13.14
N ILE A 116 -2.26 16.94 -13.53
CA ILE A 116 -2.31 15.71 -12.75
C ILE A 116 -0.94 15.01 -12.83
N CYS A 117 -0.52 14.32 -11.77
CA CYS A 117 0.71 13.53 -11.77
C CYS A 117 0.37 12.05 -11.93
N CYS A 118 0.83 11.43 -13.02
CA CYS A 118 0.66 10.00 -13.28
C CYS A 118 2.02 9.31 -13.20
N ALA A 119 2.22 8.46 -12.18
CA ALA A 119 3.47 7.72 -11.94
C ALA A 119 4.74 8.60 -12.10
N GLY A 120 4.75 9.76 -11.44
CA GLY A 120 5.88 10.70 -11.46
C GLY A 120 5.98 11.60 -12.70
N ARG A 121 5.05 11.48 -13.67
CA ARG A 121 5.00 12.34 -14.86
C ARG A 121 3.82 13.29 -14.82
N LEU A 122 4.10 14.59 -15.00
CA LEU A 122 3.05 15.59 -15.12
C LEU A 122 2.29 15.47 -16.44
N GLN A 123 0.98 15.58 -16.35
CA GLN A 123 0.06 15.54 -17.48
C GLN A 123 -0.93 16.70 -17.38
N THR A 124 -1.52 17.06 -18.51
CA THR A 124 -2.60 18.07 -18.55
C THR A 124 -3.86 17.48 -17.94
N LYS A 125 -4.53 18.26 -17.08
CA LYS A 125 -5.83 17.90 -16.50
C LYS A 125 -6.94 18.44 -17.41
N GLY A 126 -7.74 17.54 -17.96
CA GLY A 126 -9.03 17.83 -18.59
C GLY A 126 -10.18 17.48 -17.65
N SER A 127 -11.40 17.46 -18.20
CA SER A 127 -12.56 16.89 -17.52
C SER A 127 -12.41 15.37 -17.42
N ASP A 128 -12.71 14.85 -16.23
CA ASP A 128 -12.75 13.41 -15.92
C ASP A 128 -11.47 12.64 -16.24
N ASN A 129 -10.32 13.19 -15.85
CA ASN A 129 -9.01 12.56 -16.06
C ASN A 129 -8.68 11.53 -14.97
N ALA A 130 -8.19 10.36 -15.38
CA ALA A 130 -7.55 9.37 -14.52
C ALA A 130 -6.16 8.99 -15.09
N CYS A 131 -5.37 8.24 -14.33
CA CYS A 131 -4.05 7.78 -14.75
C CYS A 131 -4.06 6.29 -15.15
N CYS A 132 -3.33 5.96 -16.20
CA CYS A 132 -2.97 4.59 -16.58
C CYS A 132 -1.46 4.54 -16.76
N GLY A 133 -0.76 4.03 -15.75
CA GLY A 133 0.70 4.18 -15.67
C GLY A 133 1.12 5.65 -15.62
N THR A 134 1.97 6.07 -16.56
CA THR A 134 2.48 7.45 -16.67
C THR A 134 1.59 8.38 -17.49
N GLN A 135 0.53 7.86 -18.11
CA GLN A 135 -0.35 8.62 -19.01
C GLN A 135 -1.68 8.96 -18.32
N SER A 136 -2.16 10.18 -18.53
CA SER A 136 -3.54 10.55 -18.17
C SER A 136 -4.50 10.23 -19.31
N TYR A 137 -5.74 9.87 -18.98
CA TYR A 137 -6.80 9.62 -19.96
C TYR A 137 -8.14 10.14 -19.46
N ARG A 138 -9.07 10.41 -20.37
CA ARG A 138 -10.47 10.77 -20.04
C ARG A 138 -11.27 9.51 -19.76
N THR A 139 -11.83 9.37 -18.57
CA THR A 139 -12.62 8.20 -18.16
C THR A 139 -13.95 8.08 -18.89
N SER A 140 -14.38 9.13 -19.60
CA SER A 140 -15.56 9.10 -20.47
C SER A 140 -15.33 8.32 -21.77
N SER A 141 -14.09 8.28 -22.30
CA SER A 141 -13.79 7.66 -23.60
C SER A 141 -12.80 6.49 -23.53
N ARG A 142 -12.07 6.35 -22.43
CA ARG A 142 -11.07 5.28 -22.23
C ARG A 142 -11.24 4.61 -20.87
N ILE A 143 -10.71 3.39 -20.75
CA ILE A 143 -10.62 2.62 -19.51
C ILE A 143 -9.21 2.02 -19.41
N CYS A 144 -8.65 1.95 -18.21
CA CYS A 144 -7.34 1.36 -17.97
C CYS A 144 -7.50 -0.05 -17.37
N CYS A 145 -7.03 -1.07 -18.07
CA CYS A 145 -7.09 -2.46 -17.63
C CYS A 145 -5.67 -3.02 -17.51
N ALA A 146 -5.26 -3.35 -16.28
CA ALA A 146 -3.92 -3.86 -15.96
C ALA A 146 -2.78 -3.01 -16.60
N GLY A 147 -2.87 -1.69 -16.47
CA GLY A 147 -1.87 -0.75 -16.98
C GLY A 147 -1.97 -0.46 -18.49
N ARG A 148 -2.93 -1.07 -19.21
CA ARG A 148 -3.15 -0.83 -20.64
C ARG A 148 -4.43 -0.03 -20.87
N LEU A 149 -4.30 1.06 -21.63
CA LEU A 149 -5.45 1.87 -22.06
C LEU A 149 -6.24 1.14 -23.16
N GLN A 150 -7.55 1.12 -23.01
CA GLN A 150 -8.51 0.61 -23.97
C GLN A 150 -9.56 1.68 -24.30
N SER A 151 -10.16 1.59 -25.48
CA SER A 151 -11.35 2.37 -25.81
C SER A 151 -12.50 1.94 -24.91
N LYS A 152 -13.19 2.90 -24.29
CA LYS A 152 -14.27 2.58 -23.35
C LYS A 152 -15.53 2.10 -24.08
N GLY A 153 -16.00 2.83 -25.09
CA GLY A 153 -17.28 2.51 -25.74
C GLY A 153 -18.39 2.30 -24.70
N SER A 154 -18.98 1.10 -24.67
CA SER A 154 -19.96 0.69 -23.64
C SER A 154 -19.38 -0.20 -22.53
N ASP A 155 -18.08 -0.44 -22.55
CA ASP A 155 -17.38 -1.23 -21.54
C ASP A 155 -17.29 -0.47 -20.21
N ASN A 156 -17.40 -1.24 -19.13
CA ASN A 156 -17.47 -0.73 -17.77
C ASN A 156 -16.68 -1.59 -16.76
N ALA A 157 -15.99 -2.64 -17.22
CA ALA A 157 -15.15 -3.49 -16.39
C ALA A 157 -13.91 -3.98 -17.17
N CYS A 158 -12.96 -4.55 -16.43
CA CYS A 158 -11.74 -5.13 -16.96
C CYS A 158 -11.64 -6.63 -16.62
N CYS A 159 -11.12 -7.41 -17.54
CA CYS A 159 -10.71 -8.80 -17.36
C CYS A 159 -9.26 -8.94 -17.83
N GLY A 160 -8.31 -8.92 -16.88
CA GLY A 160 -6.90 -8.75 -17.20
C GLY A 160 -6.66 -7.41 -17.91
N THR A 161 -6.08 -7.45 -19.11
CA THR A 161 -5.79 -6.26 -19.93
C THR A 161 -6.94 -5.85 -20.87
N GLN A 162 -8.03 -6.63 -20.92
CA GLN A 162 -9.16 -6.39 -21.82
C GLN A 162 -10.31 -5.71 -21.08
N SER A 163 -10.93 -4.71 -21.71
CA SER A 163 -12.19 -4.14 -21.24
C SER A 163 -13.38 -4.96 -21.72
N TYR A 164 -14.49 -4.90 -20.99
CA TYR A 164 -15.75 -5.52 -21.40
C TYR A 164 -16.97 -4.85 -20.75
N ARG A 165 -18.14 -5.07 -21.36
CA ARG A 165 -19.44 -4.68 -20.82
C ARG A 165 -20.02 -5.78 -19.94
N THR A 166 -20.25 -5.47 -18.66
CA THR A 166 -20.76 -6.43 -17.67
C THR A 166 -22.19 -6.89 -17.91
N SER A 167 -22.94 -6.26 -18.81
CA SER A 167 -24.28 -6.71 -19.22
C SER A 167 -24.25 -7.88 -20.22
N SER A 168 -23.15 -8.08 -20.96
CA SER A 168 -23.05 -9.14 -21.98
C SER A 168 -21.95 -10.16 -21.72
N ARG A 169 -20.98 -9.85 -20.85
CA ARG A 169 -19.86 -10.74 -20.53
C ARG A 169 -19.59 -10.80 -19.02
N ILE A 170 -18.89 -11.84 -18.61
CA ILE A 170 -18.39 -12.08 -17.25
C ILE A 170 -16.90 -12.47 -17.31
N CYS A 171 -16.10 -12.06 -16.32
CA CYS A 171 -14.70 -12.44 -16.23
C CYS A 171 -14.52 -13.56 -15.21
N CYS A 172 -14.11 -14.75 -15.65
CA CYS A 172 -13.85 -15.89 -14.79
C CYS A 172 -12.34 -16.18 -14.75
N ALA A 173 -11.70 -15.93 -13.61
CA ALA A 173 -10.26 -16.12 -13.40
C ALA A 173 -9.40 -15.58 -14.58
N GLY A 174 -9.67 -14.33 -14.97
CA GLY A 174 -8.93 -13.64 -16.05
C GLY A 174 -9.36 -14.01 -17.48
N ARG A 175 -10.35 -14.89 -17.67
CA ARG A 175 -10.89 -15.24 -18.99
C ARG A 175 -12.31 -14.68 -19.16
N LEU A 176 -12.51 -13.92 -20.24
CA LEU A 176 -13.84 -13.43 -20.62
C LEU A 176 -14.72 -14.56 -21.11
N GLN A 177 -15.96 -14.58 -20.61
CA GLN A 177 -17.00 -15.53 -20.99
C GLN A 177 -18.29 -14.78 -21.31
N ILE A 178 -19.18 -15.41 -22.07
CA ILE A 178 -20.51 -14.86 -22.36
C ILE A 178 -21.35 -14.87 -21.07
N LYS A 179 -22.09 -13.78 -20.84
CA LYS A 179 -23.05 -13.67 -19.74
C LYS A 179 -24.46 -13.99 -20.23
N GLY A 180 -25.04 -15.04 -19.65
CA GLY A 180 -26.48 -15.34 -19.70
C GLY A 180 -27.20 -14.80 -18.46
N SER A 181 -28.49 -15.12 -18.32
CA SER A 181 -29.36 -14.68 -17.21
C SER A 181 -28.80 -15.06 -15.84
N ASP A 182 -28.30 -16.30 -15.71
CA ASP A 182 -27.96 -16.90 -14.41
C ASP A 182 -26.54 -17.48 -14.41
N ASN A 183 -25.57 -16.70 -14.87
CA ASN A 183 -24.20 -17.18 -15.02
C ASN A 183 -23.35 -16.93 -13.76
N ALA A 184 -22.64 -17.95 -13.30
CA ALA A 184 -21.58 -17.88 -12.30
C ALA A 184 -20.26 -18.42 -12.88
N CYS A 185 -19.14 -18.24 -12.16
CA CYS A 185 -17.83 -18.76 -12.56
C CYS A 185 -17.47 -20.03 -11.79
N CYS A 186 -16.86 -20.99 -12.49
CA CYS A 186 -16.18 -22.15 -11.91
C CYS A 186 -14.77 -22.23 -12.52
N GLY A 187 -13.76 -21.82 -11.76
CA GLY A 187 -12.44 -21.57 -12.31
C GLY A 187 -12.49 -20.53 -13.42
N THR A 188 -12.04 -20.89 -14.63
CA THR A 188 -12.03 -19.99 -15.79
C THR A 188 -13.28 -20.06 -16.66
N GLN A 189 -14.24 -20.92 -16.34
CA GLN A 189 -15.45 -21.13 -17.15
C GLN A 189 -16.67 -20.49 -16.50
N SER A 190 -17.57 -19.93 -17.32
CA SER A 190 -18.91 -19.55 -16.85
C SER A 190 -19.87 -20.73 -16.98
N TYR A 191 -20.87 -20.78 -16.11
CA TYR A 191 -21.91 -21.81 -16.14
C TYR A 191 -23.26 -21.23 -15.69
N ARG A 192 -24.35 -21.82 -16.15
CA ARG A 192 -25.71 -21.48 -15.71
C ARG A 192 -25.99 -22.14 -14.35
N THR A 193 -26.25 -21.34 -13.33
CA THR A 193 -26.55 -21.81 -11.97
C THR A 193 -27.89 -22.54 -11.86
N SER A 194 -28.74 -22.43 -12.88
CA SER A 194 -29.99 -23.19 -13.02
C SER A 194 -29.77 -24.65 -13.38
N SER A 195 -28.68 -25.02 -14.07
CA SER A 195 -28.43 -26.39 -14.54
C SER A 195 -27.15 -27.03 -14.02
N ARG A 196 -26.24 -26.25 -13.43
CA ARG A 196 -24.96 -26.74 -12.91
C ARG A 196 -24.61 -26.13 -11.55
N ILE A 197 -23.69 -26.77 -10.85
CA ILE A 197 -23.07 -26.31 -9.59
C ILE A 197 -21.55 -26.44 -9.71
N CYS A 198 -20.79 -25.56 -9.04
CA CYS A 198 -19.34 -25.64 -8.98
C CYS A 198 -18.89 -26.19 -7.61
N CYS A 199 -18.28 -27.36 -7.60
CA CYS A 199 -17.77 -27.99 -6.39
C CYS A 199 -16.23 -28.03 -6.45
N ALA A 200 -15.57 -27.29 -5.55
CA ALA A 200 -14.10 -27.16 -5.49
C ALA A 200 -13.44 -26.96 -6.87
N GLY A 201 -13.99 -26.06 -7.68
CA GLY A 201 -13.47 -25.72 -9.01
C GLY A 201 -13.89 -26.67 -10.14
N ARG A 202 -14.68 -27.71 -9.87
CA ARG A 202 -15.21 -28.64 -10.87
C ARG A 202 -16.71 -28.43 -11.09
N LEU A 203 -17.11 -28.28 -12.35
CA LEU A 203 -18.52 -28.20 -12.72
C LEU A 203 -19.20 -29.56 -12.61
N GLN A 204 -20.38 -29.56 -12.01
CA GLN A 204 -21.24 -30.73 -11.85
C GLN A 204 -22.66 -30.39 -12.30
N SER A 205 -23.42 -31.41 -12.72
CA SER A 205 -24.84 -31.26 -13.03
C SER A 205 -25.65 -30.95 -11.77
N LYS A 206 -26.67 -30.11 -11.91
CA LYS A 206 -27.59 -29.75 -10.84
C LYS A 206 -28.88 -30.59 -10.97
N GLY A 207 -29.12 -31.50 -10.02
CA GLY A 207 -30.43 -32.11 -9.74
C GLY A 207 -31.34 -31.24 -8.86
N SER A 208 -32.31 -31.83 -8.15
CA SER A 208 -33.29 -31.11 -7.30
C SER A 208 -32.67 -30.48 -6.05
N ASP A 209 -31.93 -31.26 -5.26
CA ASP A 209 -31.12 -30.80 -4.13
C ASP A 209 -29.67 -31.14 -4.44
N ASN A 210 -28.77 -30.16 -4.54
CA ASN A 210 -27.35 -30.47 -4.73
C ASN A 210 -26.49 -29.65 -3.78
N ALA A 211 -25.77 -30.37 -2.92
CA ALA A 211 -24.67 -29.85 -2.14
C ALA A 211 -23.35 -30.36 -2.73
N CYS A 212 -22.24 -29.76 -2.30
CA CYS A 212 -20.90 -30.19 -2.69
C CYS A 212 -20.24 -30.98 -1.56
N CYS A 213 -19.58 -32.09 -1.92
CA CYS A 213 -18.64 -32.80 -1.06
C CYS A 213 -17.30 -32.90 -1.79
N GLY A 214 -16.36 -32.04 -1.42
CA GLY A 214 -15.14 -31.83 -2.19
C GLY A 214 -15.46 -31.37 -3.62
N THR A 215 -15.03 -32.15 -4.61
CA THR A 215 -15.26 -31.85 -6.04
C THR A 215 -16.55 -32.43 -6.63
N GLN A 216 -17.29 -33.22 -5.85
CA GLN A 216 -18.50 -33.92 -6.31
C GLN A 216 -19.77 -33.23 -5.80
N SER A 217 -20.80 -33.18 -6.65
CA SER A 217 -22.14 -32.84 -6.21
C SER A 217 -22.85 -34.08 -5.69
N TYR A 218 -23.74 -33.90 -4.72
CA TYR A 218 -24.59 -34.97 -4.20
C TYR A 218 -25.94 -34.43 -3.78
N SER A 219 -26.94 -35.32 -3.79
CA SER A 219 -28.26 -34.99 -3.28
C SER A 219 -28.34 -35.21 -1.78
N THR A 220 -28.71 -34.15 -1.06
CA THR A 220 -28.85 -34.13 0.40
C THR A 220 -30.02 -34.98 0.90
N THR A 221 -30.83 -35.56 0.01
CA THR A 221 -31.90 -36.51 0.36
C THR A 221 -31.44 -37.98 0.33
N SER A 222 -30.29 -38.26 -0.29
CA SER A 222 -29.77 -39.63 -0.43
C SER A 222 -28.40 -39.86 0.22
N ARG A 223 -27.61 -38.79 0.38
CA ARG A 223 -26.24 -38.87 0.90
C ARG A 223 -25.94 -37.72 1.86
N ILE A 224 -24.93 -37.92 2.70
CA ILE A 224 -24.33 -36.92 3.58
C ILE A 224 -22.82 -36.84 3.31
N CYS A 225 -22.24 -35.65 3.44
CA CYS A 225 -20.80 -35.44 3.33
C CYS A 225 -20.14 -35.39 4.70
N CYS A 226 -19.27 -36.35 5.01
CA CYS A 226 -18.51 -36.39 6.26
C CYS A 226 -17.00 -36.34 5.94
N ASN A 227 -16.30 -35.33 6.45
CA ASN A 227 -14.86 -35.14 6.22
C ASN A 227 -14.44 -35.24 4.74
N GLY A 228 -15.26 -34.69 3.82
CA GLY A 228 -15.01 -34.71 2.38
C GLY A 228 -15.31 -36.03 1.67
N ARG A 229 -15.92 -37.00 2.35
CA ARG A 229 -16.40 -38.27 1.78
C ARG A 229 -17.91 -38.36 1.79
N LEU A 230 -18.49 -38.91 0.71
CA LEU A 230 -19.91 -39.15 0.59
C LEU A 230 -20.31 -40.50 1.20
N THR A 231 -21.35 -40.48 2.03
CA THR A 231 -21.93 -41.65 2.69
C THR A 231 -23.44 -41.68 2.43
N SER A 232 -24.01 -42.87 2.20
CA SER A 232 -25.46 -43.03 2.00
C SER A 232 -26.22 -42.75 3.31
N MET A 233 -27.34 -42.03 3.22
CA MET A 233 -28.23 -41.85 4.37
C MET A 233 -29.01 -43.13 4.63
N GLY A 234 -28.61 -43.86 5.68
CA GLY A 234 -29.42 -44.88 6.34
C GLY A 234 -29.89 -44.36 7.70
N PHE A 235 -30.83 -45.07 8.33
CA PHE A 235 -31.56 -44.66 9.55
C PHE A 235 -30.71 -44.23 10.78
N ASN A 236 -29.38 -44.36 10.76
CA ASN A 236 -28.47 -43.99 11.85
C ASN A 236 -27.22 -43.17 11.45
N ASN A 237 -27.14 -42.65 10.22
CA ASN A 237 -25.88 -42.06 9.72
C ASN A 237 -25.84 -40.52 9.84
N ALA A 238 -25.56 -40.00 11.04
CA ALA A 238 -24.98 -38.66 11.22
C ALA A 238 -23.45 -38.80 11.26
N CYS A 239 -22.70 -37.78 10.81
CA CYS A 239 -21.24 -37.82 10.79
C CYS A 239 -20.69 -38.06 12.22
N GLY A 240 -20.25 -39.29 12.48
CA GLY A 240 -19.55 -39.69 13.71
C GLY A 240 -18.05 -39.45 13.62
#